data_AF-A0A970A2I9-F1
#
_entry.id   AF-A0A970A2I9-F1
#
_cell.length_a   1.000
_cell.length_b   1.000
_cell.length_c   1.000
_cell.angle_alpha   90.00
_cell.angle_beta   90.00
_cell.angle_gamma   90.00
#
_symmetry.space_group_name_H-M   'P 1'
#
loop_
_entity.id
_entity.type
_entity.pdbx_description
1 polymer ?
#
loop_
_entity_poly.entity_id
_entity_poly.type
_entity_poly.pdbx_seq_one_letter_code
_entity_poly.pdbx_strand_id
1 'polypeptide(L)'
;MVLSLLVVFLKIQNYSMHTDYLTGVNNRKKLDAYLKERVSLSTEGKGFSAVLIDINSFKYINDTFGHDIGDNALETAAKLLKS
;
A
#
# COMPACT_ATOMS: atom_id res chain seq x y z
N MET A 1 1.19 -32.32 -2.89
CA MET A 1 2.15 -31.63 -3.78
C MET A 1 1.47 -30.69 -4.77
N VAL A 2 0.65 -31.18 -5.73
CA VAL A 2 -0.01 -30.31 -6.73
C VAL A 2 -0.96 -29.28 -6.10
N LEU A 3 -1.84 -29.69 -5.18
CA LEU A 3 -2.74 -28.77 -4.48
C LEU A 3 -1.97 -27.73 -3.65
N SER A 4 -0.90 -28.15 -2.99
CA SER A 4 -0.03 -27.28 -2.20
C SER A 4 0.64 -26.22 -3.08
N LEU A 5 1.14 -26.61 -4.27
CA LEU A 5 1.72 -25.68 -5.25
C LEU A 5 0.68 -24.70 -5.78
N LEU A 6 -0.54 -25.16 -6.05
CA LEU A 6 -1.64 -24.29 -6.48
C LEU A 6 -2.00 -23.26 -5.41
N VAL A 7 -2.10 -23.65 -4.15
CA VAL A 7 -2.38 -22.73 -3.03
C VAL A 7 -1.27 -21.69 -2.89
N VAL A 8 0.00 -22.10 -2.99
CA VAL A 8 1.15 -21.18 -2.97
C VAL A 8 1.08 -20.19 -4.14
N PHE A 9 0.80 -20.67 -5.35
CA PHE A 9 0.68 -19.84 -6.55
C PHE A 9 -0.46 -18.81 -6.43
N LEU A 10 -1.64 -19.24 -5.97
CA LEU A 10 -2.78 -18.36 -5.72
C LEU A 10 -2.46 -17.31 -4.65
N LYS A 11 -1.71 -17.68 -3.61
CA LYS A 11 -1.30 -16.76 -2.55
C LYS A 11 -0.32 -15.70 -3.05
N ILE A 12 0.64 -16.08 -3.90
CA ILE A 12 1.59 -15.15 -4.54
C ILE A 12 0.84 -14.17 -5.44
N GLN A 13 -0.05 -14.67 -6.31
CA GLN A 13 -0.89 -13.83 -7.17
C GLN A 13 -1.71 -12.84 -6.36
N ASN A 14 -2.39 -13.32 -5.32
CA ASN A 14 -3.22 -12.49 -4.45
C ASN A 14 -2.39 -11.41 -3.73
N TYR A 15 -1.19 -11.75 -3.25
CA TYR A 15 -0.27 -10.77 -2.65
C TYR A 15 0.14 -9.68 -3.65
N SER A 16 0.58 -10.07 -4.85
CA SER A 16 0.99 -9.11 -5.90
C SER A 16 -0.17 -8.22 -6.39
N MET A 17 -1.42 -8.65 -6.24
CA MET A 17 -2.59 -7.86 -6.63
C MET A 17 -2.96 -6.78 -5.61
N HIS A 18 -2.54 -6.91 -4.35
CA HIS A 18 -2.99 -6.04 -3.25
C HIS A 18 -1.87 -5.29 -2.53
N THR A 19 -0.62 -5.62 -2.83
CA THR A 19 0.56 -5.01 -2.23
C THR A 19 1.29 -4.17 -3.27
N ASP A 20 1.76 -3.00 -2.84
CA ASP A 20 2.68 -2.17 -3.61
C ASP A 20 4.07 -2.80 -3.63
N TYR A 21 4.65 -2.98 -4.82
CA TYR A 21 5.90 -3.74 -4.98
C TYR A 21 7.10 -3.04 -4.32
N LEU A 22 7.17 -1.71 -4.42
CA LEU A 22 8.30 -0.93 -3.90
C LEU A 22 8.26 -0.86 -2.37
N THR A 23 7.13 -0.46 -1.80
CA THR A 23 7.05 -0.15 -0.37
C THR A 23 6.54 -1.31 0.50
N GLY A 24 5.92 -2.31 -0.11
CA GLY A 24 5.31 -3.45 0.59
C GLY A 24 4.02 -3.13 1.34
N VAL A 25 3.47 -1.92 1.20
CA VAL A 25 2.17 -1.54 1.81
C VAL A 25 0.99 -1.93 0.93
N ASN A 26 -0.23 -1.79 1.45
CA ASN A 26 -1.43 -2.01 0.65
C ASN A 26 -1.50 -1.02 -0.52
N ASN A 27 -1.72 -1.52 -1.73
CA ASN A 27 -1.86 -0.69 -2.91
C ASN A 27 -3.27 -0.04 -2.99
N ARG A 28 -3.47 0.81 -4.00
CA ARG A 28 -4.75 1.48 -4.25
C ARG A 28 -5.93 0.51 -4.39
N LYS A 29 -5.74 -0.63 -5.06
CA LYS A 29 -6.81 -1.64 -5.23
C LYS A 29 -7.27 -2.20 -3.89
N LYS A 30 -6.34 -2.45 -2.97
CA LYS A 30 -6.65 -2.91 -1.61
C LYS A 30 -7.33 -1.79 -0.79
N LEU A 31 -6.90 -0.53 -0.95
CA LEU A 31 -7.56 0.62 -0.34
C LEU A 31 -9.02 0.75 -0.81
N ASP A 32 -9.28 0.66 -2.12
CA ASP A 32 -10.64 0.78 -2.66
C ASP A 32 -11.58 -0.30 -2.11
N ALA A 33 -11.11 -1.55 -2.02
CA ALA A 33 -11.87 -2.64 -1.44
C ALA A 33 -12.14 -2.41 0.05
N TYR A 34 -11.13 -1.97 0.80
CA TYR A 34 -11.24 -1.67 2.23
C TYR A 34 -12.21 -0.52 2.48
N LEU A 35 -12.12 0.58 1.74
CA LEU A 35 -13.02 1.73 1.90
C LEU A 35 -14.47 1.35 1.62
N LYS A 36 -14.75 0.55 0.59
CA LYS A 36 -16.12 0.06 0.31
C LYS A 36 -16.70 -0.72 1.48
N GLU A 37 -15.91 -1.60 2.09
CA GLU A 37 -16.29 -2.36 3.28
C GLU A 37 -16.49 -1.44 4.51
N ARG A 38 -15.57 -0.49 4.74
CA ARG A 38 -15.67 0.44 5.87
C ARG A 38 -16.88 1.36 5.77
N VAL A 39 -17.22 1.81 4.57
CA VAL A 39 -18.42 2.60 4.31
C VAL A 39 -19.68 1.77 4.56
N SER A 40 -19.75 0.52 4.07
CA SER A 40 -20.95 -0.31 4.27
C SER A 40 -21.19 -0.69 5.74
N LEU A 41 -20.13 -0.77 6.54
CA LEU A 41 -20.19 -1.05 7.98
C LEU A 41 -20.36 0.20 8.85
N SER A 42 -20.29 1.39 8.27
CA SER A 42 -20.41 2.64 9.02
C SER A 42 -21.86 2.89 9.45
N THR A 43 -22.05 3.34 10.69
CA THR A 43 -23.36 3.70 11.24
C THR A 43 -23.29 5.09 11.87
N GLU A 44 -24.45 5.65 12.20
CA GLU A 44 -24.52 6.83 13.04
C GLU A 44 -23.76 6.58 14.37
N GLY A 45 -22.83 7.46 14.72
CA GLY A 45 -21.94 7.31 15.88
C GLY A 45 -20.76 6.34 15.73
N LYS A 46 -20.62 5.60 14.61
CA LYS A 46 -19.52 4.65 14.38
C LYS A 46 -19.03 4.70 12.92
N GLY A 47 -18.21 5.71 12.64
CA GLY A 47 -17.58 5.94 11.33
C GLY A 47 -16.11 5.52 11.26
N PHE A 48 -15.41 6.05 10.26
CA PHE A 48 -13.96 5.96 10.13
C PHE A 48 -13.41 7.32 9.65
N SER A 49 -12.13 7.57 9.91
CA SER A 49 -11.40 8.71 9.36
C SER A 49 -10.36 8.23 8.38
N ALA A 50 -10.00 9.09 7.43
CA ALA A 50 -8.91 8.86 6.49
C ALA A 50 -8.03 10.11 6.42
N VAL A 51 -6.73 9.89 6.21
CA VAL A 51 -5.74 10.94 6.00
C VAL A 51 -5.04 10.66 4.67
N LEU A 52 -4.97 11.69 3.82
CA LEU A 52 -4.17 11.66 2.61
C LEU A 52 -2.86 12.39 2.89
N ILE A 53 -1.74 11.74 2.59
CA ILE A 53 -0.40 12.26 2.82
C ILE A 53 0.32 12.32 1.47
N ASP A 54 1.01 13.43 1.23
CA ASP A 54 1.87 13.62 0.06
C ASP A 54 3.27 14.04 0.53
N ILE A 55 4.30 13.53 -0.14
CA ILE A 55 5.70 13.88 0.19
C ILE A 55 6.04 15.18 -0.55
N ASN A 56 6.10 16.26 0.22
CA ASN A 56 6.47 17.57 -0.30
C ASN A 56 7.83 17.52 -1.02
N SER A 57 7.87 18.13 -2.22
CA SER A 57 9.09 18.22 -3.04
C SER A 57 9.76 16.88 -3.35
N PHE A 58 9.02 15.77 -3.43
CA PHE A 58 9.60 14.45 -3.77
C PHE A 58 10.42 14.47 -5.07
N LYS A 59 9.98 15.26 -6.07
CA LYS A 59 10.74 15.46 -7.32
C LYS A 59 12.15 16.02 -7.08
N TYR A 60 12.34 16.91 -6.11
CA TYR A 60 13.67 17.43 -5.77
C TYR A 60 14.61 16.31 -5.31
N ILE A 61 14.10 15.32 -4.57
CA ILE A 61 14.88 14.15 -4.14
C ILE A 61 15.35 13.37 -5.38
N ASN A 62 14.43 13.07 -6.30
CA ASN A 62 14.75 12.37 -7.55
C ASN A 62 15.77 13.15 -8.40
N ASP A 63 15.54 14.46 -8.58
CA ASP A 63 16.36 15.29 -9.44
C ASP A 63 17.77 15.52 -8.86
N THR A 64 17.92 15.51 -7.52
CA THR A 64 19.20 15.75 -6.83
C THR A 64 20.01 14.48 -6.57
N PHE A 65 19.32 13.39 -6.23
CA PHE A 65 19.97 12.16 -5.72
C PHE A 65 19.71 10.92 -6.58
N GLY A 66 18.89 11.04 -7.63
CA GLY A 66 18.50 9.95 -8.51
C GLY A 66 17.30 9.15 -8.01
N HIS A 67 16.72 8.36 -8.91
CA HIS A 67 15.51 7.58 -8.64
C HIS A 67 15.70 6.51 -7.56
N ASP A 68 16.86 5.87 -7.47
CA ASP A 68 17.14 4.85 -6.44
C ASP A 68 17.00 5.42 -5.01
N ILE A 69 17.41 6.68 -4.82
CA ILE A 69 17.27 7.39 -3.55
C ILE A 69 15.83 7.85 -3.33
N GLY A 70 15.13 8.24 -4.40
CA GLY A 70 13.68 8.48 -4.35
C GLY A 70 12.90 7.25 -3.87
N ASP A 71 13.24 6.08 -4.41
CA ASP A 71 12.64 4.81 -4.04
C ASP A 71 12.92 4.48 -2.57
N ASN A 72 14.15 4.68 -2.11
CA ASN A 72 14.49 4.53 -0.69
C ASN A 72 13.71 5.50 0.23
N ALA A 73 13.48 6.73 -0.22
CA ALA A 73 12.68 7.70 0.52
C ALA A 73 11.21 7.26 0.62
N LEU A 74 10.63 6.71 -0.46
CA LEU A 74 9.27 6.15 -0.44
C LEU A 74 9.16 4.95 0.50
N GLU A 75 10.11 4.02 0.45
CA GLU A 75 10.15 2.89 1.39
C GLU A 75 10.25 3.35 2.84
N THR A 76 11.07 4.37 3.10
CA THR A 76 11.28 4.91 4.45
C THR A 76 10.00 5.58 4.96
N ALA A 77 9.35 6.41 4.14
CA ALA A 77 8.07 7.02 4.48
C ALA A 77 7.00 5.97 4.79
N ALA A 78 6.91 4.91 3.99
CA ALA A 78 5.99 3.81 4.23
C ALA A 78 6.27 3.06 5.55
N LYS A 79 7.54 2.82 5.88
CA LYS A 79 7.95 2.21 7.16
C LYS A 79 7.57 3.09 8.35
N LEU A 80 7.76 4.41 8.24
CA LEU A 80 7.40 5.37 9.29
C LEU A 80 5.88 5.41 9.54
N LEU A 81 5.06 5.34 8.49
CA LEU A 81 3.59 5.36 8.62
C LEU A 81 2.97 4.05 9.12
N LYS A 82 3.69 2.93 9.02
CA LYS A 82 3.25 1.62 9.50
C LYS A 82 3.48 1.44 11.01
N SER A 83 4.37 2.24 11.59
CA SER A 83 4.82 2.16 12.99
C SER A 83 3.75 2.72 13.93
#